data_AF-M5TJ49-F1
#
_entry.id   AF-M5TJ49-F1
#
_cell.length_a   1.000
_cell.length_b   1.000
_cell.length_c   1.000
_cell.angle_alpha   90.00
_cell.angle_beta   90.00
_cell.angle_gamma   90.00
#
_symmetry.space_group_name_H-M   'P 1'
#
loop_
_entity.id
_entity.type
_entity.pdbx_description
1 polymer ?
#
loop_
_entity_poly.entity_id
_entity_poly.type
_entity_poly.pdbx_seq_one_letter_code
_entity_poly.pdbx_strand_id
1 'polypeptide(L)'
;MNSKLTVNRSFHVQTRRNGSKSLADGKAPTKPQGRVPRITRLLALAHRCRNLVRDGVIINQSELAHYGQISTTRMSQIMWLDNLAPDIQEQILALPRTVQGRDAILEREVRPIAKTHDWAEQREMWTRLMSRCCIEISEST
;
A
#
# COMPACT_ATOMS: atom_id res chain seq x y z
N MET A 1 -42.28 -13.22 -39.54
CA MET A 1 -40.84 -13.46 -39.80
C MET A 1 -40.04 -12.65 -38.79
N ASN A 2 -39.55 -13.26 -37.71
CA ASN A 2 -38.74 -12.54 -36.73
C ASN A 2 -37.27 -12.66 -37.14
N SER A 3 -36.79 -11.67 -37.89
CA SER A 3 -35.39 -11.57 -38.29
C SER A 3 -34.52 -11.35 -37.05
N LYS A 4 -33.59 -12.29 -36.84
CA LYS A 4 -32.63 -12.27 -35.73
C LYS A 4 -31.71 -11.05 -35.89
N LEU A 5 -31.91 -10.03 -35.06
CA LEU A 5 -31.08 -8.82 -35.06
C LEU A 5 -29.77 -9.12 -34.31
N THR A 6 -28.67 -9.26 -35.04
CA THR A 6 -27.34 -9.47 -34.46
C THR A 6 -26.64 -8.12 -34.29
N VAL A 7 -26.39 -7.71 -33.05
CA VAL A 7 -25.70 -6.45 -32.73
C VAL A 7 -24.24 -6.75 -32.38
N ASN A 8 -23.31 -6.28 -33.21
CA ASN A 8 -21.88 -6.27 -32.90
C ASN A 8 -21.55 -5.01 -32.12
N ARG A 9 -21.26 -5.16 -30.82
CA ARG A 9 -20.75 -4.07 -29.97
C ARG A 9 -19.52 -4.52 -29.21
N SER A 10 -18.55 -3.62 -29.05
CA SER A 10 -17.41 -3.87 -28.18
C SER A 10 -17.86 -3.80 -26.72
N PHE A 11 -17.89 -4.93 -26.05
CA PHE A 11 -18.18 -5.04 -24.62
C PHE A 11 -16.96 -5.59 -23.87
N HIS A 12 -16.88 -5.28 -22.59
CA HIS A 12 -15.84 -5.79 -21.70
C HIS A 12 -16.49 -6.42 -20.47
N VAL A 13 -15.94 -7.55 -20.03
CA VAL A 13 -16.43 -8.28 -18.87
C VAL A 13 -15.70 -7.78 -17.62
N GLN A 14 -16.41 -7.03 -16.78
CA GLN A 14 -15.92 -6.65 -15.46
C GLN A 14 -16.17 -7.77 -14.45
N THR A 15 -15.12 -8.29 -13.83
CA THR A 15 -15.20 -9.10 -12.62
C THR A 15 -15.26 -8.20 -11.39
N ARG A 16 -16.35 -8.29 -10.61
CA ARG A 16 -16.52 -7.59 -9.33
C ARG A 16 -15.77 -8.31 -8.20
N ARG A 17 -15.70 -7.65 -7.03
CA ARG A 17 -15.01 -8.13 -5.81
C ARG A 17 -15.37 -9.57 -5.37
N ASN A 18 -16.52 -10.10 -5.79
CA ASN A 18 -17.00 -11.45 -5.45
C ASN A 18 -17.04 -12.43 -6.64
N GLY A 19 -16.26 -12.19 -7.70
CA GLY A 19 -16.23 -13.08 -8.87
C GLY A 19 -17.45 -12.96 -9.80
N SER A 20 -18.46 -12.18 -9.43
CA SER A 20 -19.58 -11.81 -10.30
C SER A 20 -19.08 -11.10 -11.56
N LYS A 21 -19.48 -11.63 -12.72
CA LYS A 21 -19.18 -11.08 -14.05
C LYS A 21 -20.32 -10.15 -14.46
N SER A 22 -19.99 -8.92 -14.87
CA SER A 22 -20.94 -7.96 -15.42
C SER A 22 -20.41 -7.46 -16.76
N LEU A 23 -21.27 -7.47 -17.77
CA LEU A 23 -20.96 -6.94 -19.11
C LEU A 23 -21.09 -5.42 -19.05
N ALA A 24 -19.97 -4.71 -19.18
CA ALA A 24 -19.94 -3.26 -19.30
C ALA A 24 -19.67 -2.87 -20.76
N ASP A 25 -20.31 -1.80 -21.21
CA ASP A 25 -20.13 -1.28 -22.57
C ASP A 25 -18.82 -0.48 -22.67
N GLY A 26 -18.10 -0.66 -23.78
CA GLY A 26 -16.85 0.06 -24.09
C GLY A 26 -15.55 -0.73 -23.86
N LYS A 27 -14.41 -0.09 -24.15
CA LYS A 27 -13.05 -0.65 -23.98
C LYS A 27 -12.71 -0.76 -22.49
N ALA A 28 -12.12 -1.88 -22.07
CA ALA A 28 -11.74 -2.09 -20.68
C ALA A 28 -10.82 -0.95 -20.18
N PRO A 29 -11.07 -0.37 -18.99
CA PRO A 29 -10.20 0.64 -18.44
C PRO A 29 -8.82 0.03 -18.20
N THR A 30 -7.76 0.73 -18.62
CA THR A 30 -6.37 0.31 -18.41
C THR A 30 -6.10 0.23 -16.92
N LYS A 31 -6.25 -0.96 -16.33
CA LYS A 31 -5.89 -1.18 -14.94
C LYS A 31 -4.36 -1.09 -14.86
N PRO A 32 -3.80 -0.24 -13.98
CA PRO A 32 -2.37 -0.21 -13.77
C PRO A 32 -1.92 -1.61 -13.35
N GLN A 33 -0.91 -2.14 -14.04
CA GLN A 33 -0.38 -3.46 -13.76
C GLN A 33 0.31 -3.45 -12.38
N GLY A 34 -0.01 -4.43 -11.54
CA GLY A 34 0.58 -4.57 -10.20
C GLY A 34 -0.20 -3.95 -9.05
N ARG A 35 0.18 -4.38 -7.84
CA ARG A 35 -0.41 -4.00 -6.55
C ARG A 35 0.42 -2.88 -5.90
N VAL A 36 -0.24 -1.96 -5.19
CA VAL A 36 0.48 -1.01 -4.32
C VAL A 36 1.21 -1.79 -3.22
N PRO A 37 2.50 -1.52 -2.96
CA PRO A 37 3.26 -2.20 -1.91
C PRO A 37 2.55 -2.11 -0.56
N ARG A 38 2.65 -3.17 0.25
CA ARG A 38 2.00 -3.23 1.56
C ARG A 38 2.50 -2.13 2.47
N ILE A 39 3.79 -1.81 2.45
CA ILE A 39 4.39 -0.77 3.28
C ILE A 39 3.77 0.61 2.99
N THR A 40 3.56 0.95 1.71
CA THR A 40 2.89 2.18 1.27
C THR A 40 1.46 2.27 1.80
N ARG A 41 0.72 1.15 1.78
CA ARG A 41 -0.64 1.09 2.36
C ARG A 41 -0.64 1.26 3.87
N LEU A 42 0.37 0.73 4.56
CA LEU A 42 0.49 0.86 6.02
C LEU A 42 0.90 2.28 6.42
N LEU A 43 1.76 2.94 5.66
CA LEU A 43 2.11 4.35 5.88
C LEU A 43 0.88 5.26 5.72
N ALA A 44 0.12 5.08 4.64
CA ALA A 44 -1.14 5.80 4.44
C ALA A 44 -2.15 5.54 5.57
N LEU A 45 -2.20 4.31 6.07
CA LEU A 45 -3.01 3.96 7.23
C LEU A 45 -2.52 4.68 8.50
N ALA A 46 -1.21 4.74 8.73
CA ALA A 46 -0.61 5.42 9.87
C ALA A 46 -0.98 6.92 9.89
N HIS A 47 -0.86 7.61 8.75
CA HIS A 47 -1.30 9.00 8.62
C HIS A 47 -2.80 9.17 8.93
N ARG A 48 -3.65 8.27 8.43
CA ARG A 48 -5.08 8.31 8.74
C ARG A 48 -5.36 8.11 10.23
N CYS A 49 -4.70 7.14 10.87
CA CYS A 49 -4.84 6.90 12.30
C CYS A 49 -4.35 8.10 13.12
N ARG A 50 -3.23 8.72 12.74
CA ARG A 50 -2.73 9.95 13.36
C ARG A 50 -3.74 11.08 13.25
N ASN A 51 -4.35 11.29 12.08
CA ASN A 51 -5.38 12.31 11.90
C ASN A 51 -6.61 12.02 12.78
N LEU A 52 -7.08 10.77 12.86
CA LEU A 52 -8.23 10.43 13.71
C LEU A 52 -7.97 10.72 15.20
N VAL A 53 -6.75 10.49 15.67
CA VAL A 53 -6.35 10.83 17.05
C VAL A 53 -6.24 12.34 17.23
N ARG A 54 -5.62 13.03 16.27
CA ARG A 54 -5.47 14.49 16.29
C ARG A 54 -6.82 15.23 16.26
N ASP A 55 -7.75 14.72 15.48
CA ASP A 55 -9.09 15.30 15.30
C ASP A 55 -10.02 14.94 16.48
N GLY A 56 -9.53 14.19 17.48
CA GLY A 56 -10.26 13.82 18.69
C GLY A 56 -11.37 12.77 18.48
N VAL A 57 -11.44 12.16 17.28
CA VAL A 57 -12.43 11.12 16.96
C VAL A 57 -12.14 9.83 17.72
N ILE A 58 -10.86 9.55 18.00
CA ILE A 58 -10.39 8.38 18.76
C ILE A 58 -9.40 8.86 19.82
N ILE A 59 -9.53 8.36 21.04
CA ILE A 59 -8.80 8.86 22.21
C ILE A 59 -7.34 8.40 22.17
N ASN A 60 -7.10 7.14 21.81
CA ASN A 60 -5.76 6.55 21.90
C ASN A 60 -5.54 5.35 20.95
N GLN A 61 -4.29 4.86 20.93
CA GLN A 61 -3.88 3.71 20.11
C GLN A 61 -4.60 2.40 20.48
N SER A 62 -4.99 2.22 21.74
CA SER A 62 -5.69 1.01 22.19
C SER A 62 -7.11 0.94 21.64
N GLU A 63 -7.81 2.07 21.62
CA GLU A 63 -9.13 2.20 21.02
C GLU A 63 -9.06 2.04 19.49
N LEU A 64 -8.05 2.65 18.85
CA LEU A 64 -7.73 2.43 17.44
C LEU A 64 -7.54 0.94 17.11
N ALA A 65 -6.81 0.21 17.96
CA ALA A 65 -6.56 -1.22 17.80
C ALA A 65 -7.85 -2.04 17.96
N HIS A 66 -8.69 -1.69 18.95
CA HIS A 66 -10.00 -2.31 19.16
C HIS A 66 -10.91 -2.16 17.93
N TYR A 67 -11.07 -0.95 17.41
CA TYR A 67 -11.86 -0.70 16.19
C TYR A 67 -11.23 -1.33 14.94
N GLY A 68 -9.90 -1.35 14.87
CA GLY A 68 -9.15 -2.01 13.81
C GLY A 68 -9.16 -3.54 13.88
N GLN A 69 -9.71 -4.12 14.96
CA GLN A 69 -9.67 -5.57 15.24
C GLN A 69 -8.25 -6.15 15.17
N ILE A 70 -7.25 -5.36 15.57
CA ILE A 70 -5.85 -5.77 15.62
C ILE A 70 -5.30 -5.60 17.04
N SER A 71 -4.19 -6.29 17.34
CA SER A 71 -3.54 -6.09 18.63
C SER A 71 -2.97 -4.67 18.75
N THR A 72 -2.92 -4.15 19.98
CA THR A 72 -2.30 -2.86 20.30
C THR A 72 -0.85 -2.81 19.81
N THR A 73 -0.10 -3.89 20.02
CA THR A 73 1.28 -4.02 19.50
C THR A 73 1.35 -3.85 17.99
N ARG A 74 0.42 -4.43 17.23
CA ARG A 74 0.40 -4.27 15.78
C ARG A 74 0.00 -2.85 15.38
N MET A 75 -0.93 -2.24 16.08
CA MET A 75 -1.30 -0.83 15.88
C MET A 75 -0.10 0.08 16.11
N SER A 76 0.63 -0.09 17.22
CA SER A 76 1.84 0.70 17.51
C SER A 76 2.92 0.52 16.43
N GLN A 77 3.12 -0.69 15.91
CA GLN A 77 4.04 -0.93 14.78
C GLN A 77 3.66 -0.15 13.52
N ILE A 78 2.36 -0.06 13.23
CA ILE A 78 1.85 0.72 12.09
C ILE A 78 2.08 2.21 12.37
N MET A 79 1.75 2.68 13.58
CA MET A 79 1.92 4.07 13.99
C MET A 79 3.38 4.54 13.97
N TRP A 80 4.34 3.64 14.21
CA TRP A 80 5.77 3.98 14.10
C TRP A 80 6.18 4.42 12.69
N LEU A 81 5.50 3.97 11.64
CA LEU A 81 5.81 4.40 10.27
C LEU A 81 5.64 5.91 10.07
N ASP A 82 4.79 6.56 10.87
CA ASP A 82 4.62 8.01 10.84
C ASP A 82 5.80 8.77 11.48
N ASN A 83 6.66 8.08 12.24
CA ASN A 83 7.87 8.68 12.83
C ASN A 83 9.07 8.70 11.88
N LEU A 84 8.93 8.12 10.69
CA LEU A 84 9.96 8.20 9.65
C LEU A 84 10.16 9.64 9.18
N ALA A 85 11.39 9.98 8.79
CA ALA A 85 11.71 11.25 8.20
C ALA A 85 10.83 11.51 6.96
N PRO A 86 10.37 12.76 6.73
CA PRO A 86 9.44 13.08 5.63
C PRO A 86 9.94 12.63 4.26
N ASP A 87 11.24 12.78 3.99
CA ASP A 87 11.89 12.36 2.75
C ASP A 87 11.85 10.83 2.54
N ILE A 88 11.90 10.05 3.63
CA ILE A 88 11.75 8.59 3.60
C ILE A 88 10.29 8.22 3.34
N GLN A 89 9.34 8.93 3.96
CA GLN A 89 7.91 8.73 3.73
C GLN A 89 7.56 8.96 2.26
N GLU A 90 8.06 10.05 1.66
CA GLU A 90 7.88 10.34 0.24
C GLU A 90 8.43 9.23 -0.65
N GLN A 91 9.63 8.71 -0.35
CA GLN A 91 10.21 7.59 -1.09
C GLN A 91 9.36 6.32 -0.98
N ILE A 92 8.80 6.03 0.21
CA ILE A 92 7.88 4.89 0.41
C ILE A 92 6.58 5.06 -0.40
N LEU A 93 6.08 6.29 -0.51
CA LEU A 93 4.89 6.60 -1.32
C LEU A 93 5.18 6.51 -2.83
N ALA A 94 6.41 6.83 -3.23
CA ALA A 94 6.88 6.79 -4.62
C ALA A 94 7.31 5.38 -5.09
N LEU A 95 7.24 4.35 -4.25
CA LEU A 95 7.66 3.00 -4.61
C LEU A 95 6.88 2.46 -5.82
N PRO A 96 7.57 1.73 -6.73
CA PRO A 96 6.92 1.11 -7.87
C PRO A 96 5.89 0.07 -7.41
N ARG A 97 4.85 -0.12 -8.22
CA ARG A 97 3.84 -1.15 -7.96
C ARG A 97 4.49 -2.53 -8.07
N THR A 98 4.16 -3.41 -7.13
CA THR A 98 4.60 -4.80 -7.14
C THR A 98 3.81 -5.56 -8.21
N VAL A 99 4.48 -5.93 -9.31
CA VAL A 99 3.87 -6.61 -10.46
C VAL A 99 3.74 -8.12 -10.22
N GLN A 100 4.78 -8.75 -9.66
CA GLN A 100 4.80 -10.16 -9.30
C GLN A 100 5.64 -10.36 -8.03
N GLY A 101 5.39 -11.45 -7.30
CA GLY A 101 6.22 -11.83 -6.15
C GLY A 101 5.97 -11.03 -4.87
N ARG A 102 7.03 -10.95 -4.05
CA ARG A 102 7.03 -10.21 -2.77
C ARG A 102 7.29 -8.73 -3.04
N ASP A 103 6.82 -7.88 -2.13
CA ASP A 103 7.11 -6.45 -2.19
C ASP A 103 8.62 -6.23 -2.02
N ALA A 104 9.21 -5.30 -2.79
CA ALA A 104 10.65 -5.02 -2.78
C ALA A 104 11.18 -4.64 -1.38
N ILE A 105 10.37 -3.90 -0.63
CA ILE A 105 10.68 -3.48 0.74
C ILE A 105 9.62 -4.04 1.68
N LEU A 106 10.08 -4.74 2.71
CA LEU A 106 9.20 -5.38 3.68
C LEU A 106 9.09 -4.53 4.94
N GLU A 107 7.90 -4.52 5.54
CA GLU A 107 7.64 -3.71 6.74
C GLU A 107 8.58 -4.04 7.90
N ARG A 108 9.00 -5.30 8.04
CA ARG A 108 9.96 -5.72 9.07
C ARG A 108 11.32 -5.05 8.94
N GLU A 109 11.70 -4.62 7.73
CA GLU A 109 13.00 -4.00 7.44
C GLU A 109 12.97 -2.49 7.65
N VAL A 110 11.79 -1.88 7.45
CA VAL A 110 11.55 -0.46 7.74
C VAL A 110 11.33 -0.22 9.24
N ARG A 111 10.83 -1.23 9.97
CA ARG A 111 10.51 -1.10 11.40
C ARG A 111 11.69 -0.66 12.29
N PRO A 112 12.93 -1.17 12.14
CA PRO A 112 14.07 -0.66 12.89
C PRO A 112 14.33 0.82 12.61
N ILE A 113 14.22 1.24 11.35
CA ILE A 113 14.40 2.64 10.92
C ILE A 113 13.35 3.52 11.59
N ALA A 114 12.08 3.09 11.58
CA ALA A 114 10.98 3.81 12.21
C ALA A 114 11.07 3.93 13.75
N LYS A 115 11.89 3.09 14.41
CA LYS A 115 12.15 3.15 15.86
C LYS A 115 13.28 4.12 16.22
N THR A 116 14.18 4.39 15.29
CA THR A 116 15.27 5.34 15.48
C THR A 116 14.71 6.76 15.55
N HIS A 117 15.10 7.55 16.55
CA HIS A 117 14.57 8.91 16.73
C HIS A 117 15.35 9.97 15.94
N ASP A 118 16.62 9.71 15.62
CA ASP A 118 17.45 10.61 14.81
C ASP A 118 17.18 10.39 13.31
N TRP A 119 16.71 11.44 12.63
CA TRP A 119 16.48 11.42 11.19
C TRP A 119 17.76 11.26 10.35
N ALA A 120 18.92 11.70 10.84
CA ALA A 120 20.18 11.48 10.14
C ALA A 120 20.52 9.99 10.10
N GLU A 121 20.41 9.31 11.23
CA GLU A 121 20.61 7.86 11.34
C GLU A 121 19.54 7.10 10.53
N GLN A 122 18.27 7.54 10.56
CA GLN A 122 17.23 6.94 9.73
C GLN A 122 17.59 6.98 8.24
N ARG A 123 18.09 8.10 7.73
CA ARG A 123 18.49 8.27 6.33
C ARG A 123 19.66 7.36 5.95
N GLU A 124 20.64 7.21 6.84
CA GLU A 124 21.76 6.29 6.62
C GLU A 124 21.26 4.84 6.55
N MET A 125 20.43 4.42 7.50
CA MET A 125 19.84 3.08 7.51
C MET A 125 18.98 2.82 6.27
N TRP A 126 18.19 3.81 5.85
CA TRP A 126 17.36 3.75 4.66
C TRP A 126 18.20 3.62 3.39
N THR A 127 19.28 4.40 3.26
CA THR A 127 20.20 4.31 2.12
C THR A 127 20.83 2.92 2.05
N ARG A 128 21.29 2.37 3.18
CA ARG A 128 21.81 0.99 3.25
C ARG A 128 20.77 -0.06 2.85
N LEU A 129 19.51 0.14 3.26
CA LEU A 129 18.39 -0.73 2.86
C LEU A 129 18.15 -0.68 1.35
N MET A 130 18.14 0.53 0.75
CA MET A 130 17.92 0.71 -0.68
C MET A 130 19.05 0.10 -1.50
N SER A 131 20.30 0.27 -1.08
CA SER A 131 21.45 -0.36 -1.75
C SER A 131 21.36 -1.88 -1.78
N ARG A 132 20.82 -2.51 -0.73
CA ARG A 132 20.59 -3.97 -0.70
C ARG A 132 19.46 -4.39 -1.63
N CYS A 133 18.38 -3.62 -1.67
CA CYS A 133 17.19 -3.92 -2.48
C CYS A 133 17.43 -3.69 -3.98
N CYS A 134 18.20 -2.67 -4.37
CA CYS A 134 18.57 -2.41 -5.76
C CYS A 134 19.31 -3.60 -6.41
N ILE A 135 20.05 -4.40 -5.64
CA ILE A 135 20.75 -5.59 -6.14
C ILE A 135 19.75 -6.69 -6.55
N GLU A 136 18.64 -6.85 -5.84
CA GLU A 136 17.64 -7.89 -6.14
C GLU A 136 16.75 -7.53 -7.34
N ILE A 137 16.57 -6.23 -7.64
CA ILE A 137 15.73 -5.76 -8.75
C ILE A 137 16.42 -5.99 -10.11
N SER A 138 17.76 -5.96 -10.17
CA SER A 138 18.51 -6.21 -11.40
C SER A 138 18.59 -7.69 -11.82
N GLU A 139 18.41 -8.64 -10.90
CA GLU A 139 18.44 -10.09 -11.21
C GLU A 139 17.06 -10.66 -11.60
N SER A 140 15.98 -9.91 -11.37
CA SER A 140 14.61 -10.37 -11.64
C SER A 140 13.98 -9.79 -12.93
N THR A 141 14.79 -9.17 -13.80
CA THR A 141 14.37 -8.69 -15.13
C THR A 141 14.77 -9.69 -16.19
#